data_AF-A0A7K3Z6X8-F1
#
_entry.id   AF-A0A7K3Z6X8-F1
#
_cell.length_a   1.000
_cell.length_b   1.000
_cell.length_c   1.000
_cell.angle_alpha   90.00
_cell.angle_beta   90.00
_cell.angle_gamma   90.00
#
_symmetry.space_group_name_H-M   'P 1'
#
loop_
_entity.id
_entity.type
_entity.pdbx_description
1 polymer ?
#
loop_
_entity_poly.entity_id
_entity_poly.type
_entity_poly.pdbx_seq_one_letter_code
_entity_poly.pdbx_strand_id
1 'polypeptide(L)'
;MINYFKDSKIKDLVFGIVVPTLVAFLILGISLASATSLVALKYTLLEAILVVGIPMLIGLVWNRWAGGASGFLLGSLYSLYYSDQLYAAQGVGDISLLSNLVSSMLIGYIAGALGKRSSSYRRMAFAGVTAGFMGSLLLLVATQYSPILSGDVSGALLIFLPRVLAGFIVPLLAKIFMRKKL
;
A
#
# COMPACT_ATOMS: atom_id res chain seq x y z
N MET A 1 13.93 33.76 2.86
CA MET A 1 12.88 32.88 3.45
C MET A 1 11.97 32.45 2.30
N ILE A 2 12.19 31.25 1.76
CA ILE A 2 11.44 30.76 0.58
C ILE A 2 10.10 30.21 1.06
N ASN A 3 8.99 30.84 0.63
CA ASN A 3 7.64 30.41 0.99
C ASN A 3 7.28 29.10 0.27
N TYR A 4 7.53 27.98 0.93
CA TYR A 4 7.25 26.61 0.47
C TYR A 4 5.78 26.34 0.02
N PHE A 5 4.86 27.20 0.42
CA PHE A 5 3.41 27.05 0.22
C PHE A 5 2.84 27.78 -0.99
N LYS A 6 3.63 28.60 -1.71
CA LYS A 6 3.04 29.53 -2.71
C LYS A 6 2.47 28.83 -3.97
N ASP A 7 3.01 27.67 -4.36
CA ASP A 7 2.59 26.96 -5.60
C ASP A 7 1.79 25.67 -5.37
N SER A 8 1.50 25.32 -4.12
CA SER A 8 0.55 24.23 -3.84
C SER A 8 -0.80 24.90 -3.62
N LYS A 9 -1.72 24.83 -4.59
CA LYS A 9 -3.09 25.30 -4.37
C LYS A 9 -3.56 24.66 -3.08
N ILE A 10 -3.92 25.46 -2.07
CA ILE A 10 -4.30 24.99 -0.72
C ILE A 10 -5.31 23.84 -0.78
N LYS A 11 -6.16 23.82 -1.81
CA LYS A 11 -7.06 22.71 -2.15
C LYS A 11 -6.37 21.35 -2.32
N ASP A 12 -5.20 21.26 -2.96
CA ASP A 12 -4.47 20.00 -3.15
C ASP A 12 -3.89 19.47 -1.83
N LEU A 13 -3.46 20.38 -0.95
CA LEU A 13 -2.97 20.04 0.39
C LEU A 13 -4.13 19.60 1.29
N VAL A 14 -5.25 20.33 1.25
CA VAL A 14 -6.46 20.01 2.01
C VAL A 14 -7.04 18.68 1.56
N PHE A 15 -7.20 18.43 0.26
CA PHE A 15 -7.62 17.10 -0.22
C PHE A 15 -6.61 16.01 0.11
N GLY A 16 -5.31 16.32 0.03
CA GLY A 16 -4.25 15.38 0.36
C GLY A 16 -4.04 15.10 1.85
N ILE A 17 -4.67 15.85 2.75
CA ILE A 17 -4.62 15.60 4.19
C ILE A 17 -6.00 15.13 4.68
N VAL A 18 -7.07 15.83 4.32
CA VAL A 18 -8.43 15.53 4.77
C VAL A 18 -8.89 14.17 4.27
N VAL A 19 -8.63 13.80 3.01
CA VAL A 19 -9.02 12.49 2.49
C VAL A 19 -8.23 11.37 3.19
N PRO A 20 -6.89 11.40 3.30
CA PRO A 20 -6.15 10.38 4.04
C PRO A 20 -6.52 10.28 5.52
N THR A 21 -6.87 11.41 6.16
CA THR A 21 -7.26 11.42 7.57
C THR A 21 -8.65 10.81 7.76
N LEU A 22 -9.66 11.21 6.96
CA LEU A 22 -10.99 10.57 6.95
C LEU A 22 -10.91 9.08 6.64
N VAL A 23 -10.00 8.71 5.76
CA VAL A 23 -9.73 7.33 5.36
C VAL A 23 -9.07 6.53 6.49
N ALA A 24 -8.10 7.11 7.19
CA ALA A 24 -7.52 6.50 8.38
C ALA A 24 -8.61 6.25 9.43
N PHE A 25 -9.55 7.19 9.59
CA PHE A 25 -10.72 6.99 10.45
C PHE A 25 -11.67 5.89 9.95
N LEU A 26 -11.82 5.70 8.63
CA LEU A 26 -12.59 4.58 8.06
C LEU A 26 -11.91 3.22 8.31
N ILE A 27 -10.59 3.13 8.11
CA ILE A 27 -9.80 1.92 8.40
C ILE A 27 -9.88 1.59 9.89
N LEU A 28 -9.76 2.61 10.75
CA LEU A 28 -9.94 2.49 12.20
C LEU A 28 -11.36 2.02 12.54
N GLY A 29 -12.39 2.64 11.96
CA GLY A 29 -13.80 2.30 12.22
C GLY A 29 -14.13 0.86 11.85
N ILE A 30 -13.60 0.37 10.72
CA ILE A 30 -13.80 -1.01 10.28
C ILE A 30 -13.01 -1.99 11.17
N SER A 31 -11.77 -1.66 11.56
CA SER A 31 -10.96 -2.50 12.48
C SER A 31 -11.47 -2.49 13.92
N LEU A 32 -12.19 -1.45 14.35
CA LEU A 32 -12.82 -1.37 15.67
C LEU A 32 -14.14 -2.15 15.74
N ALA A 33 -14.81 -2.35 14.61
CA ALA A 33 -16.06 -3.11 14.52
C ALA A 33 -15.84 -4.64 14.60
N SER A 34 -14.63 -5.14 14.36
CA SER A 34 -14.24 -6.54 14.58
C SER A 34 -13.44 -6.65 15.90
N ALA A 35 -13.96 -7.41 16.86
CA ALA A 35 -13.40 -7.45 18.21
C ALA A 35 -11.97 -8.05 18.26
N THR A 36 -10.97 -7.18 18.41
CA THR A 36 -9.61 -7.25 19.02
C THR A 36 -8.76 -6.14 18.39
N SER A 37 -9.24 -4.91 18.57
CA SER A 37 -9.10 -3.79 17.63
C SER A 37 -7.70 -3.17 17.49
N LEU A 38 -6.82 -3.30 18.48
CA LEU A 38 -5.45 -2.76 18.39
C LEU A 38 -4.49 -3.68 17.63
N VAL A 39 -4.68 -4.98 17.80
CA VAL A 39 -3.82 -6.01 17.20
C VAL A 39 -4.09 -6.09 15.70
N ALA A 40 -5.36 -6.19 15.29
CA ALA A 40 -5.75 -6.17 13.88
C ALA A 40 -5.32 -4.87 13.17
N LEU A 41 -5.43 -3.72 13.84
CA LEU A 41 -4.99 -2.43 13.30
C LEU A 41 -3.47 -2.37 13.11
N LYS A 42 -2.68 -2.85 14.09
CA LYS A 42 -1.21 -2.92 13.98
C LYS A 42 -0.79 -3.68 12.72
N TYR A 43 -1.44 -4.81 12.48
CA TYR A 43 -1.16 -5.73 11.39
C TYR A 43 -1.54 -5.17 10.01
N THR A 44 -2.74 -4.59 9.88
CA THR A 44 -3.20 -3.94 8.65
C THR A 44 -2.37 -2.70 8.29
N LEU A 45 -1.96 -1.90 9.28
CA LEU A 45 -1.05 -0.78 9.07
C LEU A 45 0.34 -1.24 8.65
N LEU A 46 0.87 -2.29 9.28
CA LEU A 46 2.17 -2.85 8.93
C LEU A 46 2.20 -3.32 7.47
N GLU A 47 1.15 -4.02 7.03
CA GLU A 47 0.98 -4.41 5.63
C GLU A 47 0.93 -3.19 4.71
N ALA A 48 0.06 -2.23 5.02
CA ALA A 48 -0.13 -1.03 4.20
C ALA A 48 1.16 -0.21 4.03
N ILE A 49 2.05 -0.21 5.03
CA ILE A 49 3.34 0.48 4.95
C ILE A 49 4.37 -0.36 4.19
N LEU A 50 4.60 -1.61 4.60
CA LEU A 50 5.70 -2.43 4.09
C LEU A 50 5.43 -3.02 2.70
N VAL A 51 4.20 -3.49 2.47
CA VAL A 51 3.80 -4.18 1.23
C VAL A 51 3.34 -3.18 0.16
N VAL A 52 2.79 -2.04 0.57
CA VAL A 52 2.18 -1.08 -0.37
C VAL A 52 2.92 0.24 -0.39
N GLY A 53 3.03 0.89 0.77
CA GLY A 53 3.49 2.26 0.92
C GLY A 53 4.91 2.48 0.43
N ILE A 54 5.87 1.76 1.02
CA ILE A 54 7.29 1.92 0.72
C ILE A 54 7.62 1.47 -0.72
N PRO A 55 7.17 0.29 -1.21
CA PRO A 55 7.44 -0.13 -2.58
C PRO A 55 6.88 0.85 -3.61
N MET A 56 5.66 1.35 -3.39
CA MET A 56 5.04 2.35 -4.27
C MET A 56 5.81 3.67 -4.23
N LEU A 57 6.22 4.14 -3.05
CA LEU A 57 7.00 5.37 -2.88
C LEU A 57 8.32 5.29 -3.66
N ILE A 58 9.08 4.20 -3.45
CA ILE A 58 10.36 3.98 -4.11
C ILE A 58 10.16 3.80 -5.63
N GLY A 59 9.09 3.14 -6.05
CA GLY A 59 8.71 3.04 -7.46
C GLY A 59 8.49 4.41 -8.10
N LEU A 60 7.66 5.25 -7.48
CA LEU A 60 7.29 6.58 -7.98
C LEU A 60 8.47 7.56 -7.99
N VAL A 61 9.30 7.55 -6.94
CA VAL A 61 10.42 8.49 -6.77
C VAL A 61 11.66 8.04 -7.54
N TRP A 62 11.97 6.73 -7.51
CA TRP A 62 13.23 6.21 -8.02
C TRP A 62 13.08 5.54 -9.38
N ASN A 63 12.50 4.35 -9.52
CA ASN A 63 12.17 3.71 -10.81
C ASN A 63 11.44 2.37 -10.57
N ARG A 64 10.94 1.75 -11.65
CA ARG A 64 10.24 0.45 -11.62
C ARG A 64 11.04 -0.68 -10.97
N TRP A 65 12.36 -0.72 -11.17
CA TRP A 65 13.21 -1.78 -10.62
C TRP A 65 13.46 -1.58 -9.13
N ALA A 66 13.72 -0.36 -8.69
CA ALA A 66 13.86 -0.03 -7.28
C ALA A 66 12.54 -0.26 -6.51
N GLY A 67 11.41 0.11 -7.11
CA GLY A 67 10.09 -0.21 -6.56
C GLY A 67 9.85 -1.72 -6.45
N GLY A 68 10.13 -2.49 -7.51
CA GLY A 68 10.00 -3.95 -7.48
C GLY A 68 10.94 -4.63 -6.48
N ALA A 69 12.20 -4.21 -6.40
CA ALA A 69 13.20 -4.76 -5.48
C ALA A 69 12.89 -4.44 -4.02
N SER A 70 12.48 -3.20 -3.71
CA SER A 70 11.99 -2.86 -2.37
C SER A 70 10.72 -3.63 -2.02
N GLY A 71 9.83 -3.83 -2.99
CA GLY A 71 8.67 -4.69 -2.84
C GLY A 71 9.03 -6.14 -2.50
N PHE A 72 10.01 -6.71 -3.19
CA PHE A 72 10.52 -8.05 -2.89
C PHE A 72 11.07 -8.14 -1.47
N LEU A 73 11.95 -7.22 -1.08
CA LEU A 73 12.60 -7.25 0.24
C LEU A 73 11.58 -7.07 1.37
N LEU A 74 10.75 -6.03 1.31
CA LEU A 74 9.79 -5.72 2.37
C LEU A 74 8.61 -6.68 2.38
N GLY A 75 8.17 -7.14 1.21
CA GLY A 75 7.16 -8.19 1.08
C GLY A 75 7.66 -9.51 1.66
N SER A 76 8.90 -9.90 1.38
CA SER A 76 9.51 -11.11 1.97
C SER A 76 9.61 -11.01 3.49
N LEU A 77 10.06 -9.87 4.02
CA LEU A 77 10.15 -9.66 5.48
C LEU A 77 8.77 -9.69 6.14
N TYR A 78 7.76 -9.08 5.51
CA TYR A 78 6.38 -9.13 5.98
C TYR A 78 5.85 -10.56 5.99
N SER A 79 6.01 -11.29 4.88
CA SER A 79 5.55 -12.67 4.75
C SER A 79 6.28 -13.61 5.71
N LEU A 80 7.57 -13.40 5.96
CA LEU A 80 8.35 -14.18 6.92
C LEU A 80 7.89 -13.92 8.35
N TYR A 81 7.72 -12.65 8.74
CA TYR A 81 7.19 -12.28 10.06
C TYR A 81 5.80 -12.86 10.29
N TYR A 82 4.92 -12.84 9.29
CA TYR A 82 3.62 -13.47 9.40
C TYR A 82 3.70 -14.98 9.48
N SER A 83 4.56 -15.61 8.68
CA SER A 83 4.78 -17.05 8.73
C SER A 83 5.18 -17.51 10.12
N ASP A 84 6.03 -16.74 10.81
CA ASP A 84 6.42 -16.99 12.20
C ASP A 84 5.27 -16.76 13.19
N GLN A 85 4.60 -15.62 13.12
CA GLN A 85 3.62 -15.20 14.15
C GLN A 85 2.27 -15.91 14.04
N LEU A 86 1.79 -16.18 12.82
CA LEU A 86 0.44 -16.70 12.57
C LEU A 86 0.44 -18.16 12.12
N TYR A 87 1.46 -18.59 11.37
CA TYR A 87 1.44 -19.89 10.69
C TYR A 87 2.34 -20.94 11.35
N ALA A 88 3.36 -20.55 12.13
CA ALA A 88 4.24 -21.49 12.84
C ALA A 88 3.48 -22.34 13.87
N ALA A 89 2.43 -21.80 14.49
CA ALA A 89 1.55 -22.54 15.40
C ALA A 89 0.60 -23.52 14.70
N GLN A 90 0.36 -23.33 13.39
CA GLN A 90 -0.62 -24.09 12.61
C GLN A 90 0.05 -25.18 11.75
N GLY A 91 1.36 -25.11 11.52
CA GLY A 91 2.12 -26.12 10.78
C GLY A 91 1.77 -26.21 9.28
N VAL A 92 1.05 -25.23 8.74
CA VAL A 92 0.52 -25.22 7.38
C VAL A 92 1.01 -23.97 6.64
N GLY A 93 1.62 -24.17 5.47
CA GLY A 93 2.00 -23.08 4.58
C GLY A 93 0.80 -22.49 3.85
N ASP A 94 0.83 -21.18 3.59
CA ASP A 94 -0.27 -20.45 2.94
C ASP A 94 0.20 -19.66 1.71
N ILE A 95 -0.53 -19.83 0.60
CA ILE A 95 -0.33 -19.11 -0.66
C ILE A 95 -0.58 -17.61 -0.53
N SER A 96 -1.37 -17.17 0.47
CA SER A 96 -1.61 -15.75 0.76
C SER A 96 -0.31 -15.00 1.08
N LEU A 97 0.69 -15.67 1.69
CA LEU A 97 1.99 -15.08 2.02
C LEU A 97 2.84 -14.85 0.77
N LEU A 98 2.84 -15.80 -0.17
CA LEU A 98 3.50 -15.62 -1.46
C LEU A 98 2.84 -14.51 -2.26
N SER A 99 1.50 -14.45 -2.22
CA SER A 99 0.74 -13.39 -2.88
C SER A 99 1.04 -12.00 -2.32
N ASN A 100 1.21 -11.86 -1.00
CA ASN A 100 1.64 -10.59 -0.40
C ASN A 100 3.02 -10.14 -0.90
N LEU A 101 3.97 -11.06 -0.99
CA LEU A 101 5.30 -10.78 -1.55
C LEU A 101 5.19 -10.34 -3.02
N VAL A 102 4.51 -11.12 -3.86
CA VAL A 102 4.40 -10.84 -5.30
C VAL A 102 3.61 -9.55 -5.54
N SER A 103 2.55 -9.31 -4.76
CA SER A 103 1.77 -8.07 -4.79
C SER A 103 2.65 -6.87 -4.47
N SER A 104 3.49 -6.96 -3.44
CA SER A 104 4.43 -5.90 -3.05
C SER A 104 5.37 -5.51 -4.20
N MET A 105 5.97 -6.52 -4.84
CA MET A 105 6.82 -6.32 -6.02
C MET A 105 6.08 -5.65 -7.16
N LEU A 106 4.87 -6.14 -7.45
CA LEU A 106 4.03 -5.66 -8.53
C LEU A 106 3.60 -4.20 -8.31
N ILE A 107 3.19 -3.86 -7.09
CA ILE A 107 2.82 -2.50 -6.69
C ILE A 107 3.99 -1.55 -6.97
N GLY A 108 5.18 -1.86 -6.45
CA GLY A 108 6.35 -0.99 -6.64
C GLY A 108 6.76 -0.88 -8.10
N TYR A 109 6.73 -1.99 -8.84
CA TYR A 109 7.09 -2.00 -10.27
C TYR A 109 6.10 -1.18 -11.12
N ILE A 110 4.79 -1.41 -10.97
CA ILE A 110 3.74 -0.70 -11.71
C ILE A 110 3.78 0.80 -11.41
N ALA A 111 3.90 1.16 -10.13
CA ALA A 111 3.98 2.55 -9.72
C ALA A 111 5.14 3.28 -10.41
N GLY A 112 6.33 2.66 -10.46
CA GLY A 112 7.48 3.23 -11.18
C GLY A 112 7.34 3.21 -12.70
N ALA A 113 6.78 2.15 -13.28
CA ALA A 113 6.61 2.00 -14.72
C ALA A 113 5.62 3.03 -15.29
N LEU A 114 4.50 3.26 -14.60
CA LEU A 114 3.48 4.23 -15.00
C LEU A 114 3.85 5.66 -14.60
N GLY A 115 4.44 5.84 -13.41
CA GLY A 115 4.87 7.13 -12.91
C GLY A 115 5.97 7.79 -13.74
N LYS A 116 6.89 7.00 -14.33
CA LYS A 116 8.11 7.44 -15.05
C LYS A 116 8.74 8.72 -14.47
N ARG A 117 8.93 8.77 -13.14
CA ARG A 117 9.50 9.93 -12.42
C ARG A 117 8.80 11.26 -12.72
N SER A 118 7.48 11.25 -12.93
CA SER A 118 6.73 12.50 -13.08
C SER A 118 6.62 13.24 -11.74
N SER A 119 6.71 14.57 -11.77
CA SER A 119 6.41 15.44 -10.62
C SER A 119 4.93 15.83 -10.51
N SER A 120 4.11 15.46 -11.51
CA SER A 120 2.68 15.77 -11.52
C SER A 120 1.90 14.80 -10.63
N TYR A 121 1.24 15.35 -9.60
CA TYR A 121 0.40 14.57 -8.67
C TYR A 121 -0.60 13.69 -9.40
N ARG A 122 -1.30 14.23 -10.41
CA ARG A 122 -2.32 13.51 -11.18
C ARG A 122 -1.77 12.22 -11.78
N ARG A 123 -0.56 12.27 -12.33
CA ARG A 123 0.08 11.10 -12.95
C ARG A 123 0.58 10.10 -11.92
N MET A 124 1.11 10.59 -10.81
CA MET A 124 1.54 9.74 -9.70
C MET A 124 0.35 9.05 -9.02
N ALA A 125 -0.76 9.75 -8.82
CA ALA A 125 -2.01 9.21 -8.31
C ALA A 125 -2.58 8.12 -9.23
N PHE A 126 -2.62 8.35 -10.54
CA PHE A 126 -3.04 7.32 -11.48
C PHE A 126 -2.14 6.07 -11.38
N ALA A 127 -0.82 6.26 -11.38
CA ALA A 127 0.13 5.15 -11.24
C ALA A 127 -0.02 4.40 -9.91
N GLY A 128 -0.19 5.12 -8.80
CA GLY A 128 -0.36 4.55 -7.47
C GLY A 128 -1.67 3.78 -7.31
N VAL A 129 -2.79 4.34 -7.77
CA VAL A 129 -4.10 3.68 -7.73
C VAL A 129 -4.10 2.41 -8.57
N THR A 130 -3.58 2.46 -9.81
CA THR A 130 -3.47 1.26 -10.65
C THR A 130 -2.59 0.21 -10.00
N ALA A 131 -1.45 0.60 -9.41
CA ALA A 131 -0.58 -0.31 -8.69
C ALA A 131 -1.28 -0.97 -7.50
N GLY A 132 -1.93 -0.17 -6.65
CA GLY A 132 -2.67 -0.66 -5.48
C GLY A 132 -3.83 -1.59 -5.86
N PHE A 133 -4.57 -1.26 -6.93
CA PHE A 133 -5.65 -2.10 -7.44
C PHE A 133 -5.13 -3.46 -7.94
N MET A 134 -4.05 -3.47 -8.73
CA MET A 134 -3.47 -4.71 -9.25
C MET A 134 -2.90 -5.59 -8.14
N GLY A 135 -2.25 -5.00 -7.13
CA GLY A 135 -1.81 -5.76 -5.96
C GLY A 135 -2.99 -6.35 -5.16
N SER A 136 -4.08 -5.59 -5.02
CA SER A 136 -5.31 -6.05 -4.35
C SER A 136 -5.96 -7.23 -5.05
N LEU A 137 -6.05 -7.19 -6.39
CA LEU A 137 -6.56 -8.30 -7.19
C LEU A 137 -5.77 -9.58 -6.95
N LEU A 138 -4.44 -9.48 -6.95
CA LEU A 138 -3.57 -10.64 -6.76
C LEU A 138 -3.75 -11.26 -5.36
N LEU A 139 -3.85 -10.43 -4.31
CA LEU A 139 -4.15 -10.94 -2.97
C LEU A 139 -5.54 -11.54 -2.87
N LEU A 140 -6.56 -10.89 -3.43
CA LEU A 140 -7.93 -11.40 -3.40
C LEU A 140 -8.01 -12.79 -4.04
N VAL A 141 -7.41 -12.97 -5.23
CA VAL A 141 -7.37 -14.29 -5.89
C VAL A 141 -6.66 -15.31 -5.02
N ALA A 142 -5.54 -14.97 -4.41
CA ALA A 142 -4.81 -15.90 -3.53
C ALA A 142 -5.60 -16.31 -2.28
N THR A 143 -6.39 -15.41 -1.70
CA THR A 143 -7.25 -15.74 -0.55
C THR A 143 -8.36 -16.75 -0.90
N GLN A 144 -8.75 -16.88 -2.16
CA GLN A 144 -9.69 -17.94 -2.58
C GLN A 144 -9.07 -19.35 -2.51
N TYR A 145 -7.74 -19.44 -2.52
CA TYR A 145 -6.99 -20.70 -2.45
C TYR A 145 -6.24 -20.87 -1.12
N SER A 146 -6.41 -19.92 -0.19
CA SER A 146 -5.77 -20.00 1.12
C SER A 146 -6.53 -20.96 2.03
N PRO A 147 -5.85 -21.92 2.67
CA PRO A 147 -6.49 -22.83 3.63
C PRO A 147 -6.81 -22.14 4.98
N ILE A 148 -6.35 -20.90 5.18
CA ILE A 148 -6.39 -20.20 6.48
C ILE A 148 -7.18 -18.90 6.40
N LEU A 149 -7.05 -18.17 5.29
CA LEU A 149 -7.77 -16.95 4.98
C LEU A 149 -8.83 -17.27 3.92
N SER A 150 -9.92 -17.93 4.29
CA SER A 150 -11.03 -18.18 3.36
C SER A 150 -11.64 -16.84 2.91
N GLY A 151 -11.56 -16.54 1.61
CA GLY A 151 -11.97 -15.25 1.06
C GLY A 151 -13.48 -15.02 1.04
N ASP A 152 -14.00 -14.32 2.05
CA ASP A 152 -15.38 -13.80 2.08
C ASP A 152 -15.46 -12.37 1.50
N VAL A 153 -16.66 -11.91 1.11
CA VAL A 153 -16.90 -10.59 0.46
C VAL A 153 -16.40 -9.42 1.33
N SER A 154 -16.56 -9.55 2.66
CA SER A 154 -16.03 -8.59 3.64
C SER A 154 -14.49 -8.51 3.60
N GLY A 155 -13.81 -9.62 3.30
CA GLY A 155 -12.35 -9.68 3.14
C GLY A 155 -11.87 -8.92 1.89
N ALA A 156 -12.67 -8.89 0.82
CA ALA A 156 -12.31 -8.14 -0.39
C ALA A 156 -12.22 -6.64 -0.12
N LEU A 157 -13.15 -6.07 0.65
CA LEU A 157 -13.10 -4.65 1.01
C LEU A 157 -11.85 -4.32 1.85
N LEU A 158 -11.49 -5.20 2.80
CA LEU A 158 -10.30 -5.04 3.63
C LEU A 158 -9.00 -5.14 2.83
N ILE A 159 -8.98 -5.89 1.73
CA ILE A 159 -7.82 -5.99 0.84
C ILE A 159 -7.72 -4.76 -0.07
N PHE A 160 -8.82 -4.36 -0.70
CA PHE A 160 -8.80 -3.30 -1.72
C PHE A 160 -8.64 -1.91 -1.12
N LEU A 161 -9.41 -1.61 -0.07
CA LEU A 161 -9.52 -0.28 0.48
C LEU A 161 -8.14 0.30 0.86
N PRO A 162 -7.35 -0.31 1.77
CA PRO A 162 -6.06 0.28 2.17
C PRO A 162 -5.07 0.42 1.02
N ARG A 163 -5.05 -0.53 0.08
CA ARG A 163 -4.10 -0.56 -1.05
C ARG A 163 -4.41 0.51 -2.10
N VAL A 164 -5.68 0.66 -2.45
CA VAL A 164 -6.14 1.70 -3.39
C VAL A 164 -5.97 3.09 -2.78
N LEU A 165 -6.24 3.23 -1.48
CA LEU A 165 -6.06 4.48 -0.76
C LEU A 165 -4.60 4.89 -0.63
N ALA A 166 -3.69 3.94 -0.37
CA ALA A 166 -2.26 4.18 -0.45
C ALA A 166 -1.87 4.71 -1.84
N GLY A 167 -2.56 4.28 -2.89
CA GLY A 167 -2.47 4.80 -4.25
C GLY A 167 -2.74 6.29 -4.41
N PHE A 168 -3.42 6.94 -3.46
CA PHE A 168 -3.58 8.40 -3.40
C PHE A 168 -2.61 9.05 -2.39
N ILE A 169 -2.41 8.42 -1.23
CA ILE A 169 -1.61 8.95 -0.13
C ILE A 169 -0.12 9.00 -0.51
N VAL A 170 0.42 7.90 -1.03
CA VAL A 170 1.85 7.76 -1.29
C VAL A 170 2.33 8.72 -2.38
N PRO A 171 1.58 8.97 -3.48
CA PRO A 171 1.90 10.03 -4.43
C PRO A 171 2.06 11.44 -3.84
N LEU A 172 1.31 11.79 -2.79
CA LEU A 172 1.47 13.08 -2.11
C LEU A 172 2.84 13.15 -1.42
N LEU A 173 3.21 12.10 -0.70
CA LEU A 173 4.53 11.98 -0.07
C LEU A 173 5.64 11.99 -1.14
N ALA A 174 5.48 11.21 -2.20
CA ALA A 174 6.41 11.15 -3.32
C ALA A 174 6.63 12.51 -3.97
N LYS A 175 5.56 13.32 -4.12
CA LYS A 175 5.65 14.68 -4.66
C LYS A 175 6.54 15.59 -3.81
N ILE A 176 6.53 15.46 -2.48
CA ILE A 176 7.41 16.22 -1.58
C ILE A 176 8.88 15.93 -1.90
N PHE A 177 9.24 14.65 -2.12
CA PHE A 177 10.60 14.24 -2.48
C PHE A 177 11.00 14.68 -3.88
N MET A 178 10.07 14.64 -4.84
CA MET A 178 10.32 14.99 -6.24
C MET A 178 10.44 16.51 -6.46
N ARG A 179 9.78 17.33 -5.62
CA ARG A 179 9.83 18.79 -5.71
C ARG A 179 11.20 19.38 -5.36
N LYS A 180 12.06 18.64 -4.67
CA LYS A 180 13.45 19.05 -4.34
C LYS A 180 14.46 18.90 -5.50
N LYS A 181 14.06 18.34 -6.64
CA LYS A 181 14.94 18.07 -7.80
C LYS A 181 14.82 19.09 -8.95
N LEU A 182 14.13 20.22 -8.72
CA LEU A 182 14.06 21.37 -9.63
C LEU A 182 14.63 22.59 -8.89
#